data_AF-A0A7S0S482-F1
#
_entry.id   AF-A0A7S0S482-F1
#
_cell.length_a   1.000
_cell.length_b   1.000
_cell.length_c   1.000
_cell.angle_alpha   90.00
_cell.angle_beta   90.00
_cell.angle_gamma   90.00
#
_symmetry.space_group_name_H-M   'P 1'
#
loop_
_entity.id
_entity.type
_entity.pdbx_description
1 polymer ?
#
loop_
_entity_poly.entity_id
_entity_poly.type
_entity_poly.pdbx_seq_one_letter_code
_entity_poly.pdbx_strand_id
1 'polypeptide(L)'
;GDLKPDNVLLKKDPRCAIGWVSKLADFGLSINMHPDRTHVSNYTGGTPFYVAPEVVLQHRVTTASDIYSLGIFMWEMYTGKSPWTYSKDKGFSRNEQFSQLPEGCDM
;
A
#
# COMPACT_ATOMS: atom_id res chain seq x y z
N GLY A 1 -1.55 -6.31 -5.17
CA GLY A 1 -0.36 -7.15 -5.01
C GLY A 1 0.81 -6.42 -4.36
N ASP A 2 1.12 -5.18 -4.76
CA ASP A 2 2.23 -4.38 -4.21
C ASP A 2 2.02 -2.87 -4.40
N LEU A 3 1.00 -2.29 -3.75
CA LEU A 3 0.76 -0.84 -3.80
C LEU A 3 1.58 -0.13 -2.72
N LYS A 4 2.50 0.73 -3.17
CA LYS A 4 3.38 1.55 -2.32
C LYS A 4 3.84 2.81 -3.09
N PRO A 5 4.35 3.84 -2.39
CA PRO A 5 4.87 5.05 -3.04
C PRO A 5 5.93 4.79 -4.12
N ASP A 6 6.85 3.84 -3.90
CA ASP A 6 7.94 3.52 -4.86
C ASP A 6 7.43 3.07 -6.23
N ASN A 7 6.21 2.53 -6.29
CA ASN A 7 5.59 2.06 -7.52
C ASN A 7 4.73 3.15 -8.21
N VAL A 8 4.81 4.42 -7.76
CA VAL A 8 4.17 5.56 -8.40
C VAL A 8 5.20 6.46 -9.06
N LEU A 9 5.12 6.56 -10.38
CA LEU A 9 5.99 7.42 -11.18
C LEU A 9 5.28 8.74 -11.50
N LEU A 10 6.04 9.83 -11.45
CA LEU A 10 5.57 11.15 -11.87
C LEU A 10 6.07 11.46 -13.28
N LYS A 11 5.13 11.70 -14.20
CA LYS A 11 5.42 12.16 -15.56
C LYS A 11 5.07 13.64 -15.67
N LYS A 12 6.00 14.45 -16.17
CA LYS A 12 5.73 15.87 -16.48
C LYS A 12 4.66 15.95 -17.57
N ASP A 13 3.60 16.71 -17.30
CA ASP A 13 2.51 16.93 -18.24
C ASP A 13 1.98 18.37 -18.09
N PRO A 14 2.25 19.27 -19.07
CA PRO A 14 1.83 20.67 -18.99
C PRO A 14 0.30 20.85 -19.07
N ARG A 15 -0.46 19.80 -19.38
CA ARG A 15 -1.93 19.83 -19.41
C ARG A 15 -2.54 19.60 -18.03
N CYS A 16 -1.75 19.10 -17.07
CA CYS A 16 -2.20 18.90 -15.69
C CYS A 16 -2.00 20.20 -14.88
N ALA A 17 -2.96 20.53 -14.00
CA ALA A 17 -2.93 21.77 -13.22
C ALA A 17 -1.64 21.97 -12.39
N ILE A 18 -1.08 20.87 -11.87
CA ILE A 18 0.17 20.87 -11.09
C ILE A 18 1.42 20.55 -11.94
N GLY A 19 1.28 20.42 -13.27
CA GLY A 19 2.38 20.12 -14.20
C GLY A 19 2.86 18.67 -14.23
N TRP A 20 2.21 17.78 -13.47
CA TRP A 20 2.57 16.36 -13.34
C TRP A 20 1.34 15.46 -13.33
N VAL A 21 1.50 14.25 -13.85
CA VAL A 21 0.53 13.15 -13.74
C VAL A 21 1.20 11.96 -13.05
N SER A 22 0.54 11.40 -12.05
CA SER A 22 0.98 10.16 -11.40
C SER A 22 0.55 8.94 -12.22
N LYS A 23 1.41 7.92 -12.26
CA LYS A 23 1.15 6.65 -12.93
C LYS A 23 1.61 5.51 -12.05
N LEU A 24 0.77 4.49 -11.91
CA LEU A 24 1.19 3.23 -11.32
C LEU A 24 2.15 2.52 -12.26
N ALA A 25 3.21 1.96 -11.69
CA ALA A 25 4.21 1.15 -12.32
C ALA A 25 4.39 -0.15 -11.54
N ASP A 26 5.32 -0.98 -12.00
CA ASP A 26 5.66 -2.28 -11.42
C ASP A 26 4.45 -3.22 -11.20
N PHE A 27 4.05 -3.87 -12.29
CA PHE A 27 3.01 -4.88 -12.28
C PHE A 27 3.56 -6.29 -12.04
N GLY A 28 4.80 -6.45 -11.55
CA GLY A 28 5.45 -7.75 -11.38
C GLY A 28 4.71 -8.70 -10.43
N LEU A 29 3.96 -8.15 -9.47
CA LEU A 29 3.12 -8.87 -8.52
C LEU A 29 1.61 -8.72 -8.82
N SER A 30 1.25 -8.18 -9.98
CA SER A 30 -0.15 -8.04 -10.38
C SER A 30 -0.72 -9.37 -10.86
N ILE A 31 -1.97 -9.65 -10.48
CA ILE A 31 -2.65 -10.88 -10.82
C ILE A 31 -3.93 -10.55 -11.57
N ASN A 32 -4.11 -11.19 -12.72
CA ASN A 32 -5.39 -11.17 -13.40
C ASN A 32 -6.33 -12.17 -12.72
N MET A 33 -7.36 -11.65 -12.05
CA MET A 33 -8.37 -12.43 -11.37
C MET A 33 -9.63 -12.50 -12.23
N HIS A 34 -10.15 -13.72 -12.44
CA HIS A 34 -11.44 -13.90 -13.13
C HIS A 34 -12.55 -13.16 -12.36
N PRO A 35 -13.52 -12.51 -13.03
CA PRO A 35 -14.57 -11.74 -12.35
C PRO A 35 -15.34 -12.51 -11.26
N ASP A 36 -15.51 -13.82 -11.46
CA ASP A 36 -16.22 -14.69 -10.51
C ASP A 36 -15.36 -15.15 -9.31
N ARG A 37 -14.07 -14.79 -9.28
CA ARG A 37 -13.19 -15.11 -8.15
C ARG A 37 -13.16 -13.94 -7.17
N THR A 38 -13.25 -14.27 -5.88
CA THR A 38 -13.16 -13.28 -4.81
C THR A 38 -11.74 -13.06 -4.29
N HIS A 39 -10.84 -14.02 -4.54
CA HIS A 39 -9.46 -14.00 -4.06
C HIS A 39 -8.56 -14.91 -4.89
N VAL A 40 -7.25 -14.73 -4.71
CA VAL A 40 -6.22 -15.70 -5.12
C VAL A 40 -5.54 -16.26 -3.87
N SER A 41 -5.54 -17.59 -3.74
CA SER A 41 -4.91 -18.33 -2.64
C SER A 41 -3.44 -18.63 -2.92
N ASN A 42 -2.71 -18.99 -1.86
CA ASN A 42 -1.28 -19.30 -1.90
C ASN A 42 -0.43 -18.12 -2.42
N TYR A 43 -0.91 -16.89 -2.22
CA TYR A 43 -0.18 -15.71 -2.63
C TYR A 43 0.96 -15.41 -1.64
N THR A 44 2.17 -15.32 -2.18
CA THR A 44 3.38 -14.92 -1.46
C THR A 44 4.01 -13.74 -2.19
N GLY A 45 3.78 -12.53 -1.66
CA GLY A 45 4.28 -11.30 -2.27
C GLY A 45 3.79 -10.05 -1.55
N GLY A 46 4.28 -8.91 -2.03
CA GLY A 46 3.99 -7.59 -1.48
C GLY A 46 5.14 -7.04 -0.62
N THR A 47 5.14 -5.73 -0.44
CA THR A 47 6.13 -5.03 0.36
C THR A 47 5.75 -5.06 1.83
N PRO A 48 6.66 -5.49 2.74
CA PRO A 48 6.43 -5.47 4.18
C PRO A 48 5.82 -4.15 4.65
N PHE A 49 4.93 -4.23 5.64
CA PHE A 49 4.19 -3.09 6.20
C PHE A 49 3.16 -2.42 5.27
N TYR A 50 3.04 -2.80 4.00
CA TYR A 50 1.86 -2.51 3.15
C TYR A 50 0.94 -3.71 2.97
N VAL A 51 1.41 -4.91 3.32
CA VAL A 51 0.65 -6.16 3.14
C VAL A 51 -0.50 -6.25 4.13
N ALA A 52 -1.70 -6.54 3.62
CA ALA A 52 -2.91 -6.73 4.43
C ALA A 52 -2.83 -7.95 5.35
N PRO A 53 -3.45 -7.92 6.54
CA PRO A 53 -3.37 -9.01 7.51
C PRO A 53 -3.88 -10.35 6.96
N GLU A 54 -4.93 -10.34 6.14
CA GLU A 54 -5.46 -11.55 5.49
C GLU A 54 -4.49 -12.15 4.47
N VAL A 55 -3.66 -11.33 3.82
CA VAL A 55 -2.60 -11.82 2.92
C VAL A 55 -1.51 -12.51 3.73
N VAL A 56 -1.11 -11.93 4.87
CA VAL A 56 -0.09 -12.52 5.76
C VAL A 56 -0.59 -13.80 6.42
N LEU A 57 -1.83 -13.79 6.93
CA LEU A 57 -2.37 -14.88 7.77
C LEU A 57 -3.00 -16.01 6.95
N GLN A 58 -3.58 -15.71 5.79
CA GLN A 58 -4.35 -16.68 5.01
C GLN A 58 -3.76 -16.91 3.63
N HIS A 59 -2.70 -16.18 3.23
CA HIS A 59 -2.14 -16.22 1.88
C HIS A 59 -3.20 -15.94 0.80
N ARG A 60 -4.15 -15.06 1.11
CA ARG A 60 -5.24 -14.66 0.22
C ARG A 60 -5.12 -13.20 -0.15
N VAL A 61 -4.86 -12.95 -1.43
CA VAL A 61 -4.90 -11.60 -2.00
C VAL A 61 -6.27 -11.34 -2.61
N THR A 62 -6.81 -10.15 -2.34
CA THR A 62 -8.15 -9.70 -2.74
C THR A 62 -8.10 -8.25 -3.19
N THR A 63 -9.18 -7.75 -3.79
CA THR A 63 -9.33 -6.30 -4.01
C THR A 63 -9.29 -5.52 -2.70
N ALA A 64 -9.84 -6.06 -1.60
CA ALA A 64 -9.79 -5.39 -0.28
C ALA A 64 -8.36 -5.29 0.26
N SER A 65 -7.50 -6.27 -0.03
CA SER A 65 -6.09 -6.20 0.36
C SER A 65 -5.32 -5.08 -0.36
N ASP A 66 -5.69 -4.76 -1.61
CA ASP A 66 -5.15 -3.59 -2.32
C ASP A 66 -5.63 -2.26 -1.71
N ILE A 67 -6.89 -2.21 -1.26
CA ILE A 67 -7.42 -1.03 -0.54
C ILE A 67 -6.69 -0.83 0.80
N TYR A 68 -6.37 -1.92 1.51
CA TYR A 68 -5.56 -1.84 2.73
C TYR A 68 -4.17 -1.22 2.46
N SER A 69 -3.45 -1.74 1.45
CA SER A 69 -2.16 -1.17 1.03
C SER A 69 -2.27 0.30 0.61
N LEU A 70 -3.34 0.65 -0.11
CA LEU A 70 -3.63 2.03 -0.50
C LEU A 70 -3.88 2.93 0.72
N GLY A 71 -4.56 2.43 1.77
CA GLY A 71 -4.76 3.17 3.02
C GLY A 71 -3.44 3.55 3.69
N ILE A 72 -2.52 2.60 3.77
CA ILE A 72 -1.18 2.83 4.32
C ILE A 72 -0.40 3.84 3.47
N PHE A 73 -0.45 3.67 2.15
CA PHE A 73 0.17 4.59 1.19
C PHE A 73 -0.39 6.02 1.34
N MET A 74 -1.71 6.19 1.39
CA MET A 74 -2.31 7.51 1.56
C MET A 74 -1.91 8.17 2.89
N TRP A 75 -1.86 7.40 3.98
CA TRP A 75 -1.38 7.91 5.28
C TRP A 75 0.06 8.40 5.20
N GLU A 76 0.95 7.65 4.54
CA GLU A 76 2.35 8.03 4.38
C GLU A 76 2.51 9.30 3.55
N MET A 77 1.74 9.43 2.46
CA MET A 77 1.72 10.67 1.66
C MET A 77 1.21 11.87 2.48
N TYR A 78 0.18 11.67 3.29
CA TYR A 78 -0.42 12.74 4.08
C TYR A 78 0.51 13.21 5.21
N THR A 79 1.16 12.27 5.90
CA THR A 79 2.01 12.57 7.05
C THR A 79 3.46 12.88 6.67
N GLY A 80 3.90 12.46 5.48
CA GLY A 80 5.30 12.48 5.07
C GLY A 80 6.19 11.55 5.91
N LYS A 81 5.60 10.59 6.64
CA LYS A 81 6.29 9.69 7.56
C LYS A 81 6.15 8.25 7.11
N SER A 82 7.20 7.45 7.31
CA SER A 82 7.13 6.02 7.05
C SER A 82 6.18 5.33 8.05
N PRO A 83 5.34 4.38 7.61
CA PRO A 83 4.42 3.65 8.49
C PRO A 83 5.11 2.60 9.36
N TRP A 84 6.44 2.47 9.25
CA TRP A 84 7.29 1.69 10.13
C TRP A 84 8.52 2.50 10.57
N THR A 85 9.12 2.04 11.66
CA THR A 85 10.37 2.56 12.19
C THR A 85 11.35 1.40 12.35
N TYR A 86 12.65 1.70 12.24
CA TYR A 86 13.70 0.75 12.54
C TYR A 86 14.46 1.21 13.78
N SER A 87 14.61 0.31 14.76
CA SER A 87 15.51 0.49 15.90
C SER A 87 16.48 -0.67 15.97
N LYS A 88 17.73 -0.40 16.37
CA LYS A 88 18.75 -1.45 16.53
C LYS A 88 18.33 -2.52 17.54
N ASP A 89 17.58 -2.14 18.57
CA ASP A 89 17.22 -3.03 19.67
C ASP A 89 15.94 -3.84 19.39
N LYS A 90 15.02 -3.30 18.59
CA LYS A 90 13.68 -3.87 18.35
C LYS A 90 13.43 -4.32 16.91
N GLY A 91 14.36 -4.04 15.99
CA GLY A 91 14.18 -4.27 14.57
C GLY A 91 13.13 -3.34 13.97
N PHE A 92 12.43 -3.80 12.95
CA PHE A 92 11.33 -3.06 12.34
C PHE A 92 10.05 -3.17 13.17
N SER A 93 9.41 -2.03 13.44
CA SER A 93 8.13 -1.96 14.15
C SER A 93 7.18 -0.98 13.47
N ARG A 94 5.87 -1.16 13.66
CA ARG A 94 4.87 -0.20 13.17
C ARG A 94 5.12 1.17 13.81
N ASN A 95 4.99 2.24 13.02
CA ASN A 95 5.08 3.59 13.54
C ASN A 95 3.90 3.85 14.49
N GLU A 96 4.17 4.28 15.73
CA GLU A 96 3.13 4.52 16.73
C GLU A 96 2.08 5.55 16.25
N GLN A 97 2.52 6.54 15.47
CA GLN A 97 1.66 7.56 14.87
C GLN A 97 0.75 7.02 13.78
N PHE A 98 1.10 5.88 13.17
CA PHE A 98 0.24 5.23 12.19
C PHE A 98 -1.08 4.74 12.82
N SER A 99 -1.07 4.46 14.11
CA SER A 99 -2.25 4.08 14.89
C SER A 99 -3.18 5.27 15.16
N GLN A 100 -2.68 6.48 14.97
CA GLN A 100 -3.41 7.73 15.19
C GLN A 100 -3.78 8.28 13.83
N LEU A 101 -4.97 7.93 13.35
CA LEU A 101 -5.53 8.58 12.17
C LEU A 101 -5.76 10.07 12.48
N PRO A 102 -5.69 10.96 11.47
CA PRO A 102 -6.06 12.36 11.66
C PRO A 102 -7.48 12.47 12.24
N GLU A 103 -7.74 13.52 13.03
CA GLU A 103 -9.08 13.79 13.56
C GLU A 103 -10.11 13.81 12.43
N GLY A 104 -11.17 12.99 12.57
CA GLY A 104 -12.23 12.84 11.56
C GLY A 104 -12.08 11.64 10.62
N CYS A 105 -11.06 10.79 10.77
CA CYS A 105 -10.86 9.58 9.97
C CYS A 105 -11.17 8.25 10.71
N ASP A 106 -11.68 8.30 11.94
CA ASP A 106 -12.14 7.10 12.65
C ASP A 106 -13.52 6.65 12.10
N MET A 107 -13.64 5.37 11.72
CA MET A 107 -14.89 4.76 11.19
C MET A 107 -16.02 4.71 12.23
#